data_AF-A0A945T3V8-F1
#
_entry.id   AF-A0A945T3V8-F1
#
_cell.length_a   1.000
_cell.length_b   1.000
_cell.length_c   1.000
_cell.angle_alpha   90.00
_cell.angle_beta   90.00
_cell.angle_gamma   90.00
#
_symmetry.space_group_name_H-M   'P 1'
#
loop_
_entity.id
_entity.type
_entity.pdbx_description
1 polymer ?
#
loop_
_entity_poly.entity_id
_entity_poly.type
_entity_poly.pdbx_seq_one_letter_code
_entity_poly.pdbx_strand_id
1 'polypeptide(L)' 'MDQASLFTAALGLQSPWEVVDVRFLEKEHRIDFDVAFEAGSRFTCPKCSAEAQPVH' A
#
# COMPACT_ATOMS: atom_id res chain seq x y z
N MET A 1 -1.66 -18.02 -0.40
CA MET A 1 -1.22 -16.62 -0.58
C MET A 1 -1.86 -16.15 -1.86
N ASP A 2 -2.76 -15.17 -1.77
CA ASP A 2 -3.40 -14.59 -2.96
C ASP A 2 -2.45 -13.60 -3.64
N GLN A 3 -2.84 -13.11 -4.82
CA GLN A 3 -1.99 -12.24 -5.63
C GLN A 3 -1.68 -10.90 -4.94
N ALA A 4 -2.67 -10.31 -4.27
CA ALA A 4 -2.51 -9.04 -3.55
C ALA A 4 -1.46 -9.17 -2.42
N SER A 5 -1.58 -10.18 -1.57
CA SER A 5 -0.63 -10.42 -0.48
C SER A 5 0.79 -10.72 -0.96
N LEU A 6 0.94 -11.41 -2.10
CA LEU A 6 2.24 -11.61 -2.74
C LEU A 6 2.87 -10.27 -3.16
N PHE A 7 2.12 -9.42 -3.86
CA PHE A 7 2.66 -8.14 -4.34
C PHE A 7 2.88 -7.13 -3.22
N THR A 8 2.05 -7.12 -2.17
CA THR A 8 2.30 -6.35 -0.94
C THR A 8 3.68 -6.69 -0.37
N ALA A 9 3.99 -7.99 -0.24
CA ALA A 9 5.29 -8.44 0.24
C ALA A 9 6.42 -8.12 -0.74
N ALA A 10 6.23 -8.36 -2.04
CA ALA A 10 7.26 -8.12 -3.06
C ALA A 10 7.63 -6.64 -3.20
N LEU A 11 6.66 -5.73 -3.01
CA LEU A 11 6.87 -4.28 -2.99
C LEU A 11 7.45 -3.77 -1.66
N GLY A 12 7.58 -4.64 -0.65
CA GLY A 12 8.09 -4.27 0.68
C GLY A 12 7.14 -3.39 1.50
N LEU A 13 5.86 -3.32 1.13
CA LEU A 13 4.87 -2.54 1.86
C LEU A 13 4.71 -3.06 3.28
N GLN A 14 4.58 -2.14 4.23
CA GLN A 14 4.42 -2.43 5.65
C GLN A 14 3.05 -1.96 6.12
N SER A 15 2.50 -2.61 7.15
CA SER A 15 1.24 -2.21 7.78
C SER A 15 1.24 -0.70 8.08
N PRO A 16 0.15 0.01 7.77
CA PRO A 16 -1.16 -0.49 7.29
C PRO A 16 -1.30 -0.56 5.76
N TRP A 17 -0.22 -0.38 5.00
CA TRP A 17 -0.27 -0.35 3.54
C TRP A 17 -0.33 -1.75 2.94
N GLU A 18 -1.25 -1.92 1.98
CA GLU A 18 -1.39 -3.15 1.21
C GLU A 18 -1.83 -2.87 -0.24
N VAL A 19 -1.48 -3.78 -1.14
CA VAL A 19 -2.04 -3.82 -2.48
C VAL A 19 -3.49 -4.31 -2.39
N VAL A 20 -4.43 -3.56 -2.96
CA VAL A 20 -5.86 -3.90 -2.97
C VAL A 20 -6.38 -4.27 -4.35
N ASP A 21 -5.68 -3.87 -5.43
CA ASP A 21 -5.98 -4.31 -6.80
C ASP A 21 -4.71 -4.38 -7.65
N VAL A 22 -4.72 -5.26 -8.66
CA VAL A 22 -3.62 -5.46 -9.61
C VAL A 22 -4.17 -5.57 -11.02
N ARG A 23 -3.79 -4.63 -11.89
CA ARG A 23 -4.25 -4.58 -13.28
C ARG A 23 -3.08 -4.72 -14.25
N PHE A 24 -3.14 -5.75 -15.08
CA PHE A 24 -2.18 -5.96 -16.16
C PHE A 24 -2.67 -5.28 -17.42
N LEU A 25 -1.94 -4.26 -17.82
CA LEU A 25 -2.18 -3.47 -19.00
C LEU A 25 -1.21 -3.94 -20.09
N GLU A 26 -1.49 -5.12 -20.65
CA GLU A 26 -0.58 -5.84 -21.54
C GLU A 26 -0.20 -5.01 -22.78
N LYS A 27 -1.18 -4.35 -23.40
CA LYS A 27 -0.97 -3.49 -24.57
C LYS A 27 -0.05 -2.31 -24.28
N GLU A 28 -0.07 -1.81 -23.04
CA GLU A 28 0.79 -0.73 -22.57
C GLU A 28 2.08 -1.25 -21.91
N HIS A 29 2.30 -2.57 -21.89
CA HIS A 29 3.42 -3.22 -21.18
C HIS A 29 3.58 -2.74 -19.74
N ARG A 30 2.46 -2.55 -19.03
CA ARG A 30 2.42 -1.96 -17.69
C ARG A 30 1.62 -2.83 -16.71
N ILE A 31 1.98 -2.75 -15.44
CA ILE A 31 1.20 -3.31 -14.35
C ILE A 31 0.89 -2.17 -13.39
N ASP A 32 -0.40 -1.95 -13.14
CA ASP A 32 -0.87 -0.94 -12.20
C ASP A 32 -1.27 -1.62 -10.89
N PHE A 33 -0.72 -1.14 -9.78
CA PHE A 33 -1.04 -1.59 -8.43
C PHE A 33 -1.79 -0.48 -7.70
N ASP A 34 -3.00 -0.78 -7.21
CA ASP A 34 -3.66 0.10 -6.26
C ASP A 34 -3.23 -0.26 -4.86
N VAL A 35 -2.71 0.74 -4.14
CA VAL A 35 -2.24 0.59 -2.76
C VAL A 35 -3.11 1.42 -1.85
N ALA A 36 -3.60 0.82 -0.78
CA ALA A 36 -4.48 1.47 0.19
C ALA A 36 -4.11 1.07 1.62
N PHE A 37 -4.85 1.64 2.57
CA PHE A 37 -4.82 1.32 3.98
C PHE A 37 -6.23 1.43 4.56
N GLU A 38 -6.50 0.76 5.67
CA GLU A 38 -7.81 0.84 6.32
C GLU A 38 -8.13 2.27 6.77
N ALA A 39 -9.32 2.76 6.44
CA ALA A 39 -9.75 4.09 6.84
C ALA A 39 -9.65 4.28 8.36
N GLY A 40 -9.02 5.38 8.80
CA GLY A 40 -8.76 5.63 10.22
C GLY A 40 -7.44 5.05 10.74
N SER A 41 -6.66 4.37 9.90
CA SER A 41 -5.29 3.97 10.22
C SER A 41 -4.48 5.16 10.71
N ARG A 42 -3.58 4.89 11.66
CA ARG A 42 -2.72 5.88 12.29
C ARG A 42 -1.26 5.60 11.99
N PHE A 43 -0.49 6.66 11.85
CA PHE A 43 0.89 6.60 11.38
C PHE A 43 1.80 7.41 12.31
N THR A 44 3.06 7.02 12.36
CA THR A 44 4.11 7.88 12.92
C THR A 44 4.46 8.95 11.89
N CYS A 45 4.35 10.22 12.29
CA CYS A 45 4.66 11.34 11.42
C CYS A 45 6.15 11.31 11.03
N PRO A 46 6.50 11.24 9.72
CA PRO A 46 7.89 11.15 9.29
C PRO A 46 8.68 12.44 9.53
N LYS A 47 8.00 13.55 9.81
CA LYS A 47 8.63 14.86 10.03
C LYS A 47 9.03 15.11 11.48
N CYS A 48 8.20 14.69 12.43
CA CYS A 48 8.38 15.01 13.85
C CYS A 48 8.28 13.81 14.78
N SER A 49 8.11 12.60 14.23
CA SER A 49 7.98 11.35 14.97
C SER A 49 6.79 11.27 15.91
N ALA A 50 5.84 12.21 15.83
CA ALA A 50 4.60 12.11 16.58
C ALA A 50 3.85 10.85 16.16
N GLU A 51 3.52 10.01 17.13
CA GLU A 51 2.81 8.75 16.91
C GLU A 51 1.32 8.98 16.67
N ALA A 52 0.66 7.95 16.16
CA ALA A 52 -0.79 7.84 16.05
C ALA A 52 -1.50 8.99 15.30
N GLN A 53 -0.86 9.59 14.30
CA GLN A 53 -1.42 10.69 13.52
C GLN A 53 -2.28 10.19 12.34
N PRO A 54 -3.32 10.92 11.91
CA PRO A 54 -3.94 10.69 10.61
C PRO A 54 -2.95 10.98 9.46
N VAL A 55 -3.25 10.47 8.27
CA VAL A 55 -2.64 10.98 7.04
C VAL A 55 -3.18 12.39 6.79
N HIS A 56 -2.28 13.33 6.49
CA HIS A 56 -2.59 14.73 6.22
C HIS A 56 -2.47 15.05 4.73
#